data_AF-A0AAP5MZM3-F1
#
_entry.id   AF-A0AAP5MZM3-F1
#
_cell.length_a   1.000
_cell.length_b   1.000
_cell.length_c   1.000
_cell.angle_alpha   90.00
_cell.angle_beta   90.00
_cell.angle_gamma   90.00
#
_symmetry.space_group_name_H-M   'P 1'
#
loop_
_entity.id
_entity.type
_entity.pdbx_description
1 polymer ?
#
loop_
_entity_poly.entity_id
_entity_poly.type
_entity_poly.pdbx_seq_one_letter_code
_entity_poly.pdbx_strand_id
1 'polypeptide(L)'
;MIFTNEVKAEMEKKHITKSDLARATGYSYQHIYDLLAGQRRWNEVSMEKVCKVLELEIKVIPKKRGTKNGQLLIDSREVATMIGK
;
A
#
# COMPACT_ATOMS: atom_id res chain seq x y z
N MET A 1 1.31 -3.81 -11.89
CA MET A 1 1.52 -3.39 -10.49
C MET A 1 0.46 -4.06 -9.63
N ILE A 2 0.84 -4.82 -8.60
CA ILE A 2 -0.09 -5.60 -7.76
C ILE A 2 -1.18 -4.69 -7.16
N PHE A 3 -0.78 -3.57 -6.54
CA PHE A 3 -1.72 -2.64 -5.90
C PHE A 3 -2.75 -2.03 -6.88
N THR A 4 -2.30 -1.51 -8.03
CA THR A 4 -3.20 -0.92 -9.04
C THR A 4 -4.23 -1.92 -9.55
N ASN A 5 -3.88 -3.21 -9.65
CA ASN A 5 -4.81 -4.24 -10.09
C ASN A 5 -5.91 -4.48 -9.05
N GLU A 6 -5.56 -4.57 -7.77
CA GLU A 6 -6.53 -4.70 -6.68
C GLU A 6 -7.48 -3.48 -6.63
N VAL A 7 -6.95 -2.26 -6.76
CA VAL A 7 -7.75 -1.04 -6.84
C VAL A 7 -8.76 -1.10 -7.99
N LYS A 8 -8.33 -1.51 -9.19
CA LYS A 8 -9.24 -1.61 -10.35
C LYS A 8 -10.30 -2.68 -10.17
N ALA A 9 -9.92 -3.85 -9.64
CA ALA A 9 -10.87 -4.93 -9.38
C ALA A 9 -11.94 -4.50 -8.36
N GLU A 10 -11.54 -3.78 -7.31
CA GLU A 10 -12.49 -3.30 -6.31
C GLU A 10 -13.38 -2.18 -6.83
N MET A 11 -12.84 -1.28 -7.67
CA MET A 11 -13.66 -0.29 -8.39
C MET A 11 -14.74 -0.96 -9.25
N GLU A 12 -14.40 -2.05 -9.95
CA GLU A 12 -15.34 -2.79 -10.79
C GLU A 12 -16.45 -3.44 -9.95
N LYS A 13 -16.10 -4.14 -8.87
CA LYS A 13 -17.08 -4.76 -7.95
C LYS A 13 -18.04 -3.74 -7.34
N LYS A 14 -17.55 -2.55 -7.01
CA LYS A 14 -18.34 -1.47 -6.39
C LYS A 14 -19.02 -0.56 -7.42
N HIS A 15 -18.84 -0.81 -8.72
CA HIS A 15 -19.32 0.04 -9.81
C HIS A 15 -18.88 1.52 -9.66
N ILE A 16 -17.69 1.76 -9.10
CA ILE A 16 -17.13 3.09 -8.90
C ILE A 16 -16.36 3.51 -10.14
N THR A 17 -16.73 4.64 -10.75
CA THR A 17 -15.99 5.19 -11.88
C THR A 17 -14.75 5.96 -11.42
N LYS A 18 -13.86 6.29 -12.35
CA LYS A 18 -12.69 7.15 -12.07
C LYS A 18 -13.11 8.54 -11.59
N SER A 19 -14.23 9.05 -12.11
CA SER A 19 -14.80 10.34 -11.71
C SER A 19 -15.34 10.30 -10.28
N ASP A 20 -16.00 9.21 -9.90
CA ASP A 20 -16.49 9.02 -8.54
C ASP A 20 -15.32 8.91 -7.55
N LEU A 21 -14.30 8.12 -7.90
CA LEU A 21 -13.09 7.98 -7.09
C LEU A 21 -12.37 9.32 -6.93
N ALA A 22 -12.27 10.12 -8.00
CA ALA A 22 -11.67 11.46 -7.95
C ALA A 22 -12.44 12.37 -6.97
N ARG A 23 -13.78 12.42 -7.09
CA ARG A 23 -14.64 13.20 -6.20
C ARG A 23 -14.52 12.76 -4.74
N ALA A 24 -14.54 11.45 -4.47
CA ALA A 24 -14.50 10.91 -3.11
C ALA A 24 -13.12 11.08 -2.43
N THR A 25 -12.04 11.06 -3.20
CA THR A 25 -10.66 11.26 -2.68
C THR A 25 -10.23 12.72 -2.61
N GLY A 26 -10.98 13.62 -3.26
CA GLY A 26 -10.63 15.04 -3.41
C GLY A 26 -9.49 15.29 -4.41
N TYR A 27 -9.22 14.34 -5.31
CA TYR A 27 -8.24 14.49 -6.36
C TYR A 27 -8.89 14.92 -7.68
N SER A 28 -8.09 15.46 -8.60
CA SER A 28 -8.56 15.69 -9.97
C SER A 28 -8.74 14.36 -10.71
N TYR A 29 -9.61 14.36 -11.72
CA TYR A 29 -9.79 13.20 -12.60
C TYR A 29 -8.46 12.76 -13.23
N GLN A 30 -7.66 13.72 -13.71
CA GLN A 30 -6.34 13.46 -14.30
C GLN A 30 -5.41 12.78 -13.30
N HIS A 31 -5.41 13.20 -12.04
CA HIS A 31 -4.59 12.59 -11.01
C HIS A 31 -4.93 11.11 -10.79
N ILE A 32 -6.22 10.77 -10.71
CA ILE A 32 -6.69 9.38 -10.60
C ILE A 32 -6.36 8.58 -11.88
N TYR A 33 -6.56 9.19 -13.06
CA TYR A 33 -6.21 8.56 -14.32
C TYR A 33 -4.73 8.19 -14.37
N ASP A 34 -3.84 9.12 -14.04
CA ASP A 34 -2.39 8.90 -14.05
C ASP A 34 -1.95 7.82 -13.07
N LEU A 35 -2.54 7.78 -11.87
CA LEU A 35 -2.29 6.72 -10.87
C LEU A 35 -2.69 5.33 -11.40
N LEU A 36 -3.88 5.22 -11.98
CA LEU A 36 -4.40 3.96 -12.51
C LEU A 36 -3.71 3.50 -13.81
N ALA A 37 -3.18 4.45 -14.59
CA ALA A 37 -2.40 4.19 -15.79
C ALA A 37 -0.91 3.93 -15.50
N GLY A 38 -0.46 4.10 -14.25
CA GLY A 38 0.94 3.97 -13.86
C GLY A 38 1.84 5.12 -14.34
N GLN A 39 1.26 6.20 -14.83
CA GLN A 39 1.97 7.45 -15.20
C GLN A 39 2.31 8.29 -13.97
N ARG A 40 1.71 7.98 -12.82
CA ARG A 40 2.03 8.55 -11.51
C ARG A 40 2.27 7.43 -10.50
N ARG A 41 3.23 7.64 -9.61
CA ARG A 41 3.53 6.71 -8.50
C ARG A 41 2.53 6.89 -7.36
N TRP A 42 2.04 5.78 -6.83
CA TRP A 42 1.33 5.73 -5.56
C TRP A 42 2.25 6.14 -4.42
N ASN A 43 1.87 7.20 -3.70
CA ASN A 43 2.44 7.56 -2.40
C ASN A 43 1.48 7.16 -1.28
N GLU A 44 1.96 7.17 -0.04
CA GLU A 44 1.19 6.75 1.14
C GLU A 44 -0.17 7.47 1.25
N VAL A 45 -0.19 8.79 1.09
CA VAL A 45 -1.43 9.60 1.15
C VAL A 45 -2.44 9.18 0.08
N SER A 46 -1.98 8.98 -1.16
CA SER A 46 -2.85 8.55 -2.26
C SER A 46 -3.37 7.13 -2.06
N MET A 47 -2.54 6.24 -1.48
CA MET A 47 -2.94 4.87 -1.16
C MET A 47 -3.98 4.87 -0.04
N GLU A 48 -3.74 5.59 1.05
CA GLU A 48 -4.65 5.69 2.19
C GLU A 48 -6.02 6.23 1.76
N LYS A 49 -6.05 7.33 1.01
CA LYS A 49 -7.31 7.92 0.52
C LYS A 49 -8.10 6.97 -0.37
N VAL A 50 -7.44 6.35 -1.34
CA VAL A 50 -8.11 5.41 -2.27
C VAL A 50 -8.58 4.17 -1.51
N CYS A 51 -7.76 3.62 -0.62
CA CYS A 51 -8.13 2.49 0.21
C CYS A 51 -9.31 2.81 1.13
N LYS A 52 -9.37 4.02 1.71
CA LYS A 52 -10.51 4.45 2.52
C LYS A 52 -11.82 4.51 1.72
N VAL A 53 -11.79 5.04 0.49
CA VAL A 53 -12.97 5.10 -0.38
C VAL A 53 -13.41 3.71 -0.85
N LEU A 54 -12.45 2.85 -1.17
CA LEU A 54 -12.71 1.50 -1.66
C LEU A 54 -12.86 0.46 -0.53
N GLU A 55 -12.78 0.88 0.73
CA GLU A 55 -12.80 0.00 1.92
C GLU A 55 -11.78 -1.15 1.83
N LEU A 56 -10.60 -0.84 1.27
CA LEU A 56 -9.47 -1.76 1.18
C LEU A 56 -8.57 -1.61 2.41
N GLU A 57 -8.03 -2.72 2.88
CA GLU A 57 -7.06 -2.74 3.99
C GLU A 57 -5.65 -3.03 3.44
N ILE A 58 -4.66 -2.20 3.81
CA ILE A 58 -3.24 -2.45 3.51
C ILE A 58 -2.58 -3.02 4.77
N LYS A 59 -1.98 -4.21 4.66
CA LYS A 59 -1.16 -4.80 5.72
C LYS A 59 0.30 -4.84 5.33
N VAL A 60 1.15 -4.19 6.12
CA VAL A 60 2.61 -4.31 6.02
C VAL A 60 3.07 -5.34 7.03
N ILE A 61 3.56 -6.47 6.55
CA ILE A 61 3.99 -7.60 7.38
C ILE A 61 5.50 -7.77 7.19
N PRO A 62 6.31 -7.84 8.26
CA PRO A 62 7.73 -8.10 8.13
C PRO A 62 7.94 -9.43 7.42
N LYS A 63 8.81 -9.46 6.41
CA LYS A 63 9.21 -10.73 5.80
C LYS A 63 9.83 -11.58 6.90
N LYS A 64 9.37 -12.82 7.03
CA LYS A 64 10.05 -13.82 7.88
C LYS A 64 11.51 -13.85 7.43
N ARG A 65 12.43 -13.40 8.29
CA ARG A 65 13.87 -13.60 8.10
C ARG A 65 14.06 -15.11 8.07
N GLY A 66 14.44 -15.67 6.92
CA GLY A 66 14.61 -17.12 6.79
C GLY A 66 15.58 -17.61 7.85
N THR A 67 15.12 -18.48 8.74
CA THR A 67 15.98 -19.18 9.68
C THR A 67 16.83 -20.16 8.87
N LYS A 68 18.08 -19.83 8.56
CA LYS A 68 19.06 -20.87 8.23
C LYS A 68 19.57 -21.43 9.55
N ASN A 69 19.21 -22.67 9.86
CA ASN A 69 19.73 -23.46 10.97
C ASN A 69 19.50 -22.88 12.39
N GLY A 70 18.26 -22.48 12.71
CA GLY A 70 17.87 -22.19 14.11
C GLY A 70 18.48 -20.94 14.76
N GLN A 71 19.34 -20.18 14.07
CA GLN A 71 19.88 -18.92 14.60
C GLN A 71 19.11 -17.72 14.05
N LEU A 72 18.62 -16.88 14.96
CA LEU A 72 18.02 -15.59 14.63
C LEU A 72 19.10 -14.64 14.12
N LEU A 73 19.06 -14.27 12.83
CA LEU A 73 19.89 -13.18 12.29
C LEU A 73 19.24 -11.84 12.68
N ILE A 74 19.48 -11.41 13.92
CA ILE A 74 19.28 -10.01 14.31
C ILE A 74 20.43 -9.17 13.77
N ASP A 75 20.09 -8.02 13.19
CA ASP A 75 21.08 -7.00 12.84
C ASP A 75 21.80 -6.61 14.12
N SER A 76 23.13 -6.53 14.12
CA SER A 76 23.97 -6.21 15.28
C SER A 76 23.53 -4.92 15.99
N ARG A 77 22.81 -4.03 15.30
CA ARG A 77 22.21 -2.81 15.85
C ARG A 77 20.99 -3.06 16.75
N GLU A 78 20.21 -4.13 16.53
CA GLU A 78 19.05 -4.50 17.38
C GLU A 78 19.50 -5.12 18.72
N VAL A 79 20.65 -5.81 18.73
CA VAL A 79 21.18 -6.46 19.94
C VAL A 79 21.55 -5.42 21.00
N ALA A 80 22.24 -4.34 20.59
CA ALA A 80 22.73 -3.30 21.50
C ALA A 80 21.61 -2.61 22.30
N THR A 81 20.39 -2.54 21.76
CA THR A 81 19.22 -1.94 22.45
C THR A 81 18.58 -2.89 23.47
N MET A 82 18.73 -4.21 23.32
CA MET A 82 18.17 -5.19 24.28
C MET A 82 19.10 -5.54 25.44
N ILE A 83 20.41 -5.33 25.29
CA ILE A 83 21.42 -5.55 26.34
C ILE A 83 22.03 -4.23 26.88
N GLY A 84 21.39 -3.10 26.61
CA GLY A 84 21.75 -1.80 27.14
C GLY A 84 21.39 -1.66 28.62
N LYS A 85 22.44 -1.66 29.46
CA LYS A 85 22.50 -1.25 30.86
C LYS A 85 22.00 0.18 31.09
#